data_AF-A0A8T5UP95-F1
#
_entry.id   AF-A0A8T5UP95-F1
#
_cell.length_a   1.000
_cell.length_b   1.000
_cell.length_c   1.000
_cell.angle_alpha   90.00
_cell.angle_beta   90.00
_cell.angle_gamma   90.00
#
_symmetry.space_group_name_H-M   'P 1'
#
loop_
_entity.id
_entity.type
_entity.pdbx_description
1 polymer ?
#
loop_
_entity_poly.entity_id
_entity_poly.type
_entity_poly.pdbx_seq_one_letter_code
_entity_poly.pdbx_strand_id
1 'polypeptide(L)'
;MIEIQKADDLLGISLNNILSYRKNNDDFIKLVNGWNKKIVIEVEKFYPIEVIFEGNQIRFKIDNLDKKVDLKIKMSLNTLLDISYGRINPINAVLKSKVKMKGMFRIGTVLKFLKIFVKSMKMVASQPNLNYYELNKETR
;
A
#
# COMPACT_ATOMS: atom_id res chain seq x y z
N MET A 1 17.34 -1.76 -6.04
CA MET A 1 16.69 -1.13 -4.87
C MET A 1 15.47 -0.35 -5.35
N ILE A 2 14.36 -0.37 -4.60
CA ILE A 2 13.21 0.49 -4.89
C ILE A 2 13.40 1.85 -4.19
N GLU A 3 13.20 2.93 -4.94
CA GLU A 3 13.20 4.29 -4.41
C GLU A 3 11.78 4.67 -4.00
N ILE A 4 11.62 5.17 -2.77
CA ILE A 4 10.30 5.53 -2.24
C ILE A 4 10.36 6.97 -1.76
N GLN A 5 9.53 7.83 -2.34
CA GLN A 5 9.41 9.23 -1.98
C GLN A 5 9.03 9.34 -0.49
N LYS A 6 9.76 10.18 0.26
CA LYS A 6 9.31 10.58 1.60
C LYS A 6 8.04 11.43 1.45
N ALA A 7 7.01 11.07 2.20
CA ALA A 7 5.77 11.83 2.23
C ALA A 7 5.72 12.68 3.50
N ASP A 8 5.02 13.79 3.43
CA ASP A 8 4.93 14.78 4.50
C ASP A 8 3.56 14.73 5.22
N ASP A 9 2.66 13.85 4.78
CA ASP A 9 1.31 13.68 5.29
C ASP A 9 1.13 12.32 6.02
N LEU A 10 0.18 12.24 6.95
CA LEU A 10 0.00 11.06 7.83
C LEU A 10 -0.18 9.75 7.05
N LEU A 11 -1.04 9.74 6.02
CA LEU A 11 -1.28 8.54 5.22
C LEU A 11 -0.06 8.21 4.38
N GLY A 12 0.54 9.20 3.73
CA GLY A 12 1.77 9.05 2.97
C GLY A 12 2.93 8.50 3.79
N ILE A 13 3.16 9.02 5.01
CA ILE A 13 4.18 8.53 5.95
C ILE A 13 3.89 7.07 6.33
N SER A 14 2.64 6.75 6.63
CA SER A 14 2.23 5.38 6.94
C SER A 14 2.50 4.42 5.78
N LEU A 15 2.14 4.81 4.56
CA LEU A 15 2.39 4.02 3.35
C LEU A 15 3.89 3.92 3.03
N ASN A 16 4.65 5.00 3.19
CA ASN A 16 6.10 5.00 3.04
C ASN A 16 6.71 3.97 3.99
N ASN A 17 6.35 4.01 5.28
CA ASN A 17 6.87 3.07 6.27
C ASN A 17 6.51 1.62 5.94
N ILE A 18 5.25 1.35 5.56
CA ILE A 18 4.80 0.01 5.16
C ILE A 18 5.61 -0.52 3.97
N LEU A 19 5.78 0.28 2.92
CA LEU A 19 6.43 -0.16 1.68
C LEU A 19 7.96 -0.19 1.82
N SER A 20 8.54 0.75 2.57
CA SER A 20 9.98 0.84 2.84
C SER A 20 10.52 -0.39 3.56
N TYR A 21 9.71 -1.06 4.37
CA TYR A 21 10.11 -2.29 5.08
C TYR A 21 10.67 -3.37 4.14
N ARG A 22 10.20 -3.43 2.89
CA ARG A 22 10.61 -4.44 1.90
C ARG A 22 11.39 -3.88 0.72
N LYS A 23 11.81 -2.60 0.73
CA LYS A 23 12.42 -1.93 -0.44
C LYS A 23 13.70 -2.57 -0.98
N ASN A 24 14.38 -3.36 -0.14
CA ASN A 24 15.60 -4.11 -0.47
C ASN A 24 15.37 -5.61 -0.64
N ASN A 25 14.14 -6.11 -0.49
CA ASN A 25 13.82 -7.52 -0.65
C ASN A 25 13.60 -7.87 -2.13
N ASP A 26 14.28 -8.91 -2.64
CA ASP A 26 14.25 -9.27 -4.06
C ASP A 26 12.85 -9.57 -4.59
N ASP A 27 12.03 -10.30 -3.83
CA ASP A 27 10.65 -10.58 -4.22
C ASP A 27 9.82 -9.31 -4.35
N PHE A 28 10.02 -8.35 -3.45
CA PHE A 28 9.37 -7.05 -3.51
C PHE A 28 9.85 -6.22 -4.69
N ILE A 29 11.17 -6.19 -4.94
CA ILE A 29 11.75 -5.51 -6.11
C ILE A 29 11.16 -6.08 -7.40
N LYS A 30 11.10 -7.40 -7.56
CA LYS A 30 10.49 -8.06 -8.74
C LYS A 30 9.01 -7.71 -8.92
N LEU A 31 8.27 -7.51 -7.82
CA LEU A 31 6.88 -7.09 -7.89
C LEU A 31 6.77 -5.62 -8.31
N VAL A 32 7.58 -4.72 -7.76
CA VAL A 32 7.42 -3.29 -8.01
C VAL A 32 8.03 -2.85 -9.33
N ASN A 33 9.21 -3.36 -9.68
CA ASN A 33 9.99 -2.88 -10.80
C ASN A 33 9.24 -3.02 -12.12
N GLY A 34 9.12 -1.90 -12.85
CA GLY A 34 8.43 -1.83 -14.14
C GLY A 34 6.92 -2.07 -14.09
N TRP A 35 6.29 -2.08 -12.90
CA TRP A 35 4.85 -2.34 -12.81
C TRP A 35 4.01 -1.23 -13.44
N ASN A 36 4.46 0.04 -13.33
CA ASN A 36 3.89 1.21 -14.01
C ASN A 36 2.37 1.32 -13.81
N LYS A 37 1.96 1.57 -12.55
CA LYS A 37 0.54 1.64 -12.14
C LYS A 37 0.25 2.78 -11.18
N LYS A 38 -0.98 3.29 -11.27
CA LYS A 38 -1.53 4.30 -10.37
C LYS A 38 -2.66 3.70 -9.55
N ILE A 39 -2.48 3.68 -8.23
CA ILE A 39 -3.43 3.08 -7.29
C ILE A 39 -3.94 4.15 -6.34
N VAL A 40 -5.24 4.36 -6.26
CA VAL A 40 -5.85 5.25 -5.27
C VAL A 40 -6.33 4.44 -4.08
N ILE A 41 -5.94 4.85 -2.88
CA ILE A 41 -6.38 4.29 -1.61
C ILE A 41 -7.24 5.33 -0.89
N GLU A 42 -8.47 4.97 -0.56
CA GLU A 42 -9.41 5.78 0.21
C GLU A 42 -9.72 5.07 1.52
N VAL A 43 -9.22 5.60 2.62
CA VAL A 43 -9.65 5.20 3.95
C VAL A 43 -10.81 6.11 4.36
N GLU A 44 -11.95 5.54 4.74
CA GLU A 44 -13.12 6.33 5.13
C GLU A 44 -12.76 7.35 6.24
N LYS A 45 -13.29 8.57 6.10
CA LYS A 45 -13.01 9.74 6.97
C LYS A 45 -11.60 10.34 6.85
N PHE A 46 -10.79 9.84 5.92
CA PHE A 46 -9.51 10.46 5.54
C PHE A 46 -9.54 10.94 4.10
N TYR A 47 -8.56 11.75 3.73
CA TYR A 47 -8.34 12.15 2.33
C TYR A 47 -7.84 10.96 1.50
N PRO A 48 -8.17 10.91 0.20
CA PRO A 48 -7.63 9.90 -0.71
C PRO A 48 -6.13 10.13 -0.96
N ILE A 49 -5.40 9.05 -1.18
CA ILE A 49 -3.99 9.10 -1.56
C ILE A 49 -3.74 8.24 -2.79
N GLU A 50 -3.07 8.81 -3.79
CA GLU A 50 -2.61 8.11 -4.98
C GLU A 50 -1.18 7.63 -4.78
N VAL A 51 -0.97 6.33 -4.98
CA VAL A 51 0.32 5.66 -4.98
C VAL A 51 0.71 5.37 -6.42
N ILE A 52 1.78 5.99 -6.87
CA ILE A 52 2.27 5.93 -8.24
C ILE A 52 3.51 5.05 -8.28
N PHE A 53 3.40 3.91 -8.95
CA PHE A 53 4.51 3.01 -9.25
C PHE A 53 5.00 3.33 -10.67
N GLU A 54 6.26 3.71 -10.82
CA GLU A 54 6.87 4.03 -12.12
C GLU A 54 8.33 3.60 -12.14
N GLY A 55 8.70 2.70 -13.06
CA GLY A 55 10.03 2.10 -13.08
C GLY A 55 10.35 1.40 -11.76
N ASN A 56 11.41 1.85 -11.08
CA ASN A 56 11.82 1.40 -9.75
C ASN A 56 11.39 2.36 -8.62
N GLN A 57 10.52 3.33 -8.91
CA GLN A 57 10.13 4.39 -7.98
C GLN A 57 8.68 4.23 -7.50
N ILE A 58 8.44 4.60 -6.25
CA ILE A 58 7.12 4.74 -5.63
C ILE A 58 6.96 6.18 -5.14
N ARG A 59 5.92 6.85 -5.61
CA ARG A 59 5.57 8.22 -5.25
C ARG A 59 4.17 8.31 -4.66
N PHE A 60 3.91 9.35 -3.89
CA PHE A 60 2.64 9.61 -3.23
C PHE A 60 2.09 10.97 -3.65
N LYS A 61 0.78 11.05 -3.86
CA LYS A 61 0.09 12.27 -4.29
C LYS A 61 -1.26 12.36 -3.56
N ILE A 62 -1.53 13.51 -2.94
CA ILE A 62 -2.78 13.80 -2.20
C ILE A 62 -3.66 14.83 -2.92
N ASP A 63 -3.03 15.77 -3.64
CA ASP A 63 -3.72 16.82 -4.39
C ASP A 63 -3.75 16.54 -5.89
N ASN A 64 -4.75 17.09 -6.58
CA ASN A 64 -4.90 16.99 -8.04
C ASN A 64 -4.84 15.54 -8.56
N LEU A 65 -5.45 14.60 -7.83
CA LEU A 65 -5.43 13.17 -8.13
C LEU A 65 -5.82 12.89 -9.58
N ASP A 66 -5.14 11.93 -10.20
CA ASP A 66 -5.35 11.64 -11.61
C ASP A 66 -6.75 11.06 -11.84
N LYS A 67 -7.44 11.55 -12.88
CA LYS A 67 -8.78 11.05 -13.24
C LYS A 67 -8.74 9.61 -13.76
N LYS A 68 -7.59 9.17 -14.30
CA LYS A 68 -7.37 7.83 -14.85
C LYS A 68 -6.41 7.07 -13.95
N VAL A 69 -6.96 6.15 -13.15
CA VAL A 69 -6.20 5.29 -12.24
C VAL A 69 -6.43 3.83 -12.59
N ASP A 70 -5.44 2.98 -12.37
CA ASP A 70 -5.52 1.56 -12.70
C ASP A 70 -6.36 0.77 -11.70
N LEU A 71 -6.35 1.21 -10.44
CA LEU A 71 -7.11 0.60 -9.36
C LEU A 71 -7.46 1.66 -8.32
N LYS A 72 -8.70 1.64 -7.86
CA LYS A 72 -9.15 2.46 -6.73
C LYS A 72 -9.71 1.55 -5.65
N ILE A 73 -9.25 1.73 -4.43
CA ILE A 73 -9.59 0.88 -3.28
C ILE A 73 -10.17 1.77 -2.21
N LYS A 74 -11.33 1.40 -1.68
CA LYS A 74 -11.99 2.09 -0.59
C LYS A 74 -12.30 1.13 0.54
N MET A 75 -11.98 1.51 1.77
CA MET A 75 -12.25 0.72 2.98
C MET A 75 -12.32 1.60 4.22
N SER A 76 -12.88 1.08 5.32
CA SER A 76 -12.80 1.74 6.62
C SER A 76 -11.44 1.50 7.29
N LEU A 77 -11.06 2.38 8.24
CA LEU A 77 -9.85 2.19 9.05
C LEU A 77 -9.87 0.85 9.79
N ASN A 78 -11.01 0.46 10.37
CA ASN A 78 -11.18 -0.83 11.05
C ASN A 78 -10.91 -2.00 10.09
N THR A 79 -11.40 -1.92 8.84
CA THR A 79 -11.14 -2.96 7.84
C THR A 79 -9.66 -3.04 7.47
N LEU A 80 -8.99 -1.90 7.34
CA LEU A 80 -7.54 -1.85 7.09
C LEU A 80 -6.76 -2.57 8.21
N LEU A 81 -7.10 -2.26 9.46
CA LEU A 81 -6.47 -2.86 10.65
C LEU A 81 -6.79 -4.36 10.77
N ASP A 82 -8.03 -4.77 10.55
CA ASP A 82 -8.40 -6.19 10.58
C ASP A 82 -7.65 -7.00 9.51
N ILE A 83 -7.38 -6.40 8.35
CA ILE A 83 -6.55 -7.02 7.31
C ILE A 83 -5.08 -7.05 7.73
N SER A 84 -4.55 -5.97 8.33
CA SER A 84 -3.14 -5.88 8.76
C SER A 84 -2.81 -6.90 9.84
N TYR A 85 -3.70 -7.09 10.80
CA TYR A 85 -3.55 -8.09 11.87
C TYR A 85 -4.01 -9.50 11.44
N GLY A 86 -4.41 -9.68 10.18
CA GLY A 86 -4.81 -10.98 9.65
C GLY A 86 -6.14 -11.52 10.18
N ARG A 87 -6.91 -10.72 10.92
CA ARG A 87 -8.25 -11.06 11.42
C ARG A 87 -9.25 -11.28 10.29
N ILE A 88 -9.06 -10.59 9.17
CA ILE A 88 -9.85 -10.75 7.95
C ILE A 88 -8.94 -10.97 6.76
N ASN A 89 -9.28 -11.96 5.91
CA ASN A 89 -8.61 -12.15 4.62
C ASN A 89 -9.04 -11.03 3.64
N PRO A 90 -8.09 -10.35 2.95
CA PRO A 90 -8.41 -9.27 2.00
C PRO A 90 -9.40 -9.68 0.90
N ILE A 91 -9.31 -10.90 0.38
CA ILE A 91 -10.21 -11.41 -0.66
C ILE A 91 -11.62 -11.54 -0.09
N ASN A 92 -11.75 -12.10 1.12
CA ASN A 92 -13.03 -12.18 1.82
C ASN A 92 -13.58 -10.80 2.15
N ALA A 93 -12.73 -9.82 2.44
CA ALA A 93 -13.15 -8.44 2.69
C ALA A 93 -13.75 -7.79 1.44
N VAL A 94 -13.21 -8.08 0.26
CA VAL A 94 -13.78 -7.66 -1.02
C VAL A 94 -15.14 -8.33 -1.26
N LEU A 95 -15.23 -9.66 -1.11
CA LEU A 95 -16.47 -10.42 -1.30
C LEU A 95 -17.59 -9.97 -0.35
N LYS A 96 -17.25 -9.64 0.90
CA LYS A 96 -18.18 -9.10 1.90
C LYS A 96 -18.43 -7.60 1.78
N SER A 97 -17.99 -6.96 0.69
CA SER A 97 -18.14 -5.51 0.44
C SER A 97 -17.53 -4.59 1.52
N LYS A 98 -16.65 -5.10 2.39
CA LYS A 98 -15.87 -4.30 3.35
C LYS A 98 -14.74 -3.53 2.68
N VAL A 99 -14.24 -4.05 1.56
CA VAL A 99 -13.32 -3.36 0.66
C VAL A 99 -13.99 -3.20 -0.70
N LYS A 100 -14.18 -1.97 -1.14
CA LYS A 100 -14.68 -1.67 -2.48
C LYS A 100 -13.50 -1.43 -3.41
N MET A 101 -13.49 -2.11 -4.55
CA MET A 101 -12.44 -1.95 -5.57
C MET A 101 -13.08 -1.53 -6.90
N LYS A 102 -12.62 -0.44 -7.49
CA LYS A 102 -12.96 0.00 -8.86
C LYS A 102 -11.75 -0.16 -9.77
N GLY A 103 -11.95 -0.60 -11.01
CA GLY A 103 -10.87 -1.03 -11.91
C GLY A 103 -10.60 -2.55 -11.88
N MET A 104 -11.52 -3.34 -11.32
CA MET A 104 -11.39 -4.78 -11.08
C MET A 104 -11.25 -5.65 -12.34
N PHE A 105 -11.52 -5.11 -13.55
CA PHE A 105 -11.34 -5.82 -14.82
C PHE A 105 -9.89 -6.30 -15.08
N ARG A 106 -8.93 -5.94 -14.22
CA ARG A 106 -7.54 -6.37 -14.26
C ARG A 106 -7.18 -7.17 -13.00
N ILE A 107 -7.63 -8.42 -12.93
CA ILE A 107 -7.37 -9.30 -11.77
C ILE A 107 -5.88 -9.42 -11.43
N GLY A 108 -5.01 -9.38 -12.44
CA GLY A 108 -3.56 -9.34 -12.25
C GLY A 108 -3.08 -8.12 -11.46
N THR A 109 -3.65 -6.94 -11.71
CA THR A 109 -3.35 -5.70 -10.97
C THR A 109 -3.79 -5.83 -9.51
N VAL A 110 -4.97 -6.38 -9.26
CA VAL A 110 -5.47 -6.60 -7.90
C VAL A 110 -4.58 -7.58 -7.12
N LEU A 111 -4.27 -8.74 -7.71
CA LEU A 111 -3.42 -9.74 -7.06
C LEU A 111 -2.02 -9.20 -6.76
N LYS A 112 -1.44 -8.45 -7.70
CA LYS A 112 -0.12 -7.84 -7.54
C LYS A 112 -0.15 -6.74 -6.47
N PHE A 113 -1.19 -5.91 -6.45
CA PHE A 113 -1.44 -4.96 -5.36
C PHE A 113 -1.50 -5.66 -3.99
N LEU A 114 -2.26 -6.75 -3.86
CA LEU A 114 -2.36 -7.50 -2.59
C LEU A 114 -0.99 -8.05 -2.14
N LYS A 115 -0.19 -8.59 -3.08
CA LYS A 115 1.17 -9.10 -2.78
C LYS A 115 2.16 -8.00 -2.38
N ILE A 116 1.98 -6.79 -2.89
CA ILE A 116 2.77 -5.62 -2.51
C ILE A 116 2.25 -5.11 -1.17
N PHE A 117 1.04 -4.57 -1.14
CA PHE A 117 0.52 -3.78 -0.04
C PHE A 117 0.15 -4.61 1.18
N VAL A 118 -0.70 -5.63 1.03
CA VAL A 118 -1.18 -6.42 2.18
C VAL A 118 -0.03 -7.21 2.81
N LYS A 119 0.84 -7.83 2.00
CA LYS A 119 1.98 -8.57 2.55
C LYS A 119 2.90 -7.64 3.33
N SER A 120 3.25 -6.46 2.79
CA SER A 120 4.07 -5.47 3.51
C SER A 120 3.40 -5.02 4.81
N MET A 121 2.11 -4.69 4.76
CA MET A 121 1.36 -4.23 5.93
C MET A 121 1.29 -5.30 7.03
N LYS A 122 1.06 -6.57 6.68
CA LYS A 122 1.06 -7.68 7.64
C LYS A 122 2.43 -7.89 8.30
N MET A 123 3.51 -7.75 7.53
CA MET A 123 4.87 -7.88 8.08
C MET A 123 5.20 -6.73 9.05
N VAL A 124 4.79 -5.50 8.74
CA VAL A 124 4.96 -4.40 9.70
C VAL A 124 4.10 -4.62 10.95
N ALA A 125 2.84 -5.03 10.78
CA ALA A 125 1.92 -5.24 11.89
C ALA A 125 2.28 -6.41 12.82
N SER A 126 3.07 -7.40 12.37
CA SER A 126 3.45 -8.54 13.22
C SER A 126 4.42 -8.17 14.33
N GLN A 127 5.27 -7.15 14.12
CA GLN A 127 6.17 -6.61 15.15
C GLN A 127 6.31 -5.09 14.94
N PRO A 128 5.28 -4.29 15.28
CA PRO A 128 5.20 -2.88 14.90
C PRO A 128 6.38 -2.05 15.41
N ASN A 129 6.89 -2.35 16.61
CA ASN A 129 8.02 -1.62 17.20
C ASN A 129 9.37 -1.94 16.53
N LEU A 130 9.53 -3.13 15.94
CA LEU A 130 10.78 -3.57 15.30
C LEU A 130 10.75 -3.34 13.79
N ASN A 131 9.57 -3.40 13.17
CA ASN A 131 9.41 -3.39 11.71
C ASN A 131 9.05 -2.01 11.17
N TYR A 132 8.89 -1.00 12.04
CA TYR A 132 8.70 0.37 11.61
C TYR A 132 10.03 0.97 11.14
N TYR A 133 10.09 1.38 9.88
CA TYR A 133 11.33 1.79 9.22
C TYR A 133 12.00 3.01 9.89
N GLU A 134 11.21 3.95 10.41
CA GLU A 134 11.75 5.15 11.07
C GLU A 134 12.22 4.92 12.51
N LEU A 135 11.77 3.85 13.18
CA LEU A 135 12.24 3.49 14.53
C LEU A 135 13.68 2.94 14.52
N ASN A 136 14.13 2.37 13.40
CA ASN A 136 15.44 1.70 13.28
C ASN A 136 16.59 2.59 12.78
N LYS A 137 16.42 3.92 12.76
CA LYS A 137 17.47 4.83 12.24
C LYS A 137 18.47 5.29 13.31
N GLU A 138 18.12 5.24 14.60
CA GLU A 138 19.02 5.66 15.68
C GLU A 138 19.96 4.54 16.18
N THR A 139 19.75 3.30 15.73
CA THR A 139 20.49 2.10 16.18
C THR A 139 21.36 1.44 15.10
N ARG A 140 21.67 2.14 14.00
CA ARG A 140 22.59 1.68 12.94
C ARG A 140 23.60 2.73 12.54
#